data_AF-A0A2D9FX35-F1
#
_entry.id   AF-A0A2D9FX35-F1
#
_cell.length_a   1.000
_cell.length_b   1.000
_cell.length_c   1.000
_cell.angle_alpha   90.00
_cell.angle_beta   90.00
_cell.angle_gamma   90.00
#
_symmetry.space_group_name_H-M   'P 1'
#
loop_
_entity.id
_entity.type
_entity.pdbx_description
1 polymer ?
#
loop_
_entity_poly.entity_id
_entity_poly.type
_entity_poly.pdbx_seq_one_letter_code
_entity_poly.pdbx_strand_id
1 'polypeptide(L)' 'MKTWHWIALGVVFVISLILEFFFMEIKSPHWWNSIPAFYAIWGFLGTVAIIYISKWLGKLFIFRDEDYYDA' A
#
# COMPACT_ATOMS: atom_id res chain seq x y z
N MET A 1 21.88 -2.34 0.27
CA MET A 1 20.74 -3.23 -0.06
C MET A 1 20.99 -3.85 -1.43
N LYS A 2 21.06 -5.17 -1.55
CA LYS A 2 21.30 -5.83 -2.85
C LYS A 2 20.14 -5.55 -3.80
N THR A 3 20.46 -5.22 -5.05
CA THR A 3 19.50 -4.83 -6.12
C THR A 3 18.42 -5.86 -6.40
N TRP A 4 18.67 -7.13 -6.06
CA TRP A 4 17.74 -8.25 -6.19
C TRP A 4 16.35 -8.01 -5.60
N HIS A 5 16.25 -7.33 -4.46
CA HIS A 5 14.96 -7.08 -3.81
C HIS A 5 14.06 -6.17 -4.67
N TRP A 6 14.65 -5.16 -5.32
CA TRP A 6 13.92 -4.26 -6.22
C TRP A 6 13.44 -4.98 -7.47
N ILE A 7 14.27 -5.88 -8.00
CA ILE A 7 13.90 -6.72 -9.15
C ILE A 7 12.75 -7.66 -8.77
N ALA A 8 12.86 -8.36 -7.64
CA ALA A 8 11.81 -9.26 -7.17
C ALA A 8 10.47 -8.53 -6.96
N LEU A 9 10.51 -7.34 -6.35
CA LEU A 9 9.32 -6.53 -6.09
C LEU A 9 8.69 -6.06 -7.41
N GLY A 10 9.51 -5.59 -8.36
CA GLY A 10 9.04 -5.22 -9.70
C GLY A 10 8.40 -6.39 -10.45
N VAL A 11 8.98 -7.60 -10.37
CA VAL A 11 8.44 -8.81 -10.99
C VAL A 11 7.08 -9.17 -10.39
N VAL A 12 6.95 -9.18 -9.06
CA VAL A 12 5.67 -9.46 -8.38
C VAL A 12 4.60 -8.44 -8.78
N PHE A 13 4.96 -7.16 -8.87
CA PHE A 13 4.04 -6.12 -9.31
C PHE A 13 3.56 -6.35 -10.75
N VAL A 14 4.47 -6.61 -11.70
CA VAL A 14 4.09 -6.89 -13.09
C VAL A 14 3.20 -8.13 -13.19
N ILE A 15 3.50 -9.20 -12.46
CA ILE A 15 2.68 -10.41 -12.42
C ILE A 15 1.26 -10.09 -11.91
N SER A 16 1.13 -9.28 -10.86
CA SER A 16 -0.18 -8.89 -10.33
C SER A 16 -1.02 -8.12 -11.35
N LEU A 17 -0.42 -7.21 -12.11
CA LEU A 17 -1.11 -6.48 -13.18
C LEU A 17 -1.55 -7.41 -14.30
N ILE A 18 -0.69 -8.33 -14.75
CA ILE A 18 -1.02 -9.33 -15.76
C ILE A 18 -2.24 -10.14 -15.30
N LEU A 19 -2.20 -10.70 -14.08
CA LEU A 19 -3.32 -11.43 -13.50
C LEU A 19 -4.60 -10.58 -13.52
N GLU A 20 -4.54 -9.34 -13.07
CA GLU A 20 -5.72 -8.46 -13.05
C GLU A 20 -6.35 -8.28 -14.45
N PHE A 21 -5.54 -8.08 -15.50
CA PHE A 21 -6.04 -7.97 -16.86
C PHE A 21 -6.62 -9.28 -17.41
N PHE A 22 -5.99 -10.43 -17.12
CA PHE A 22 -6.48 -11.74 -17.57
C PHE A 22 -7.78 -12.16 -16.87
N PHE A 23 -7.95 -11.81 -15.59
CA PHE A 23 -9.12 -12.15 -14.80
C PHE A 23 -10.27 -11.14 -14.94
N MET A 24 -10.05 -10.00 -15.62
CA MET A 24 -11.07 -8.95 -15.84
C MET A 24 -12.29 -9.46 -16.64
N GLU A 25 -12.11 -10.41 -17.56
CA GLU A 25 -13.20 -10.98 -18.37
C GLU A 25 -14.07 -11.99 -17.61
N ILE A 26 -13.60 -12.54 -16.48
CA ILE A 26 -14.34 -13.55 -15.70
C ILE A 26 -15.33 -12.81 -14.78
N LYS A 27 -16.39 -12.27 -15.40
CA LYS A 27 -17.67 -11.81 -14.83
C LYS A 27 -17.60 -11.48 -13.33
N SER A 28 -16.80 -10.48 -12.97
CA SER A 28 -16.64 -10.11 -11.57
C SER A 28 -17.83 -9.23 -11.15
N PRO A 29 -18.53 -9.54 -10.05
CA PRO A 29 -19.78 -8.88 -9.68
C PRO A 29 -19.59 -7.43 -9.19
N HIS A 30 -18.35 -6.99 -8.98
CA HIS A 30 -18.07 -5.67 -8.44
C HIS A 30 -17.71 -4.66 -9.52
N TRP A 31 -18.29 -3.47 -9.41
CA TRP A 31 -18.09 -2.36 -10.35
C TRP A 31 -16.63 -1.90 -10.44
N TRP A 32 -15.83 -2.06 -9.40
CA TRP A 32 -14.43 -1.61 -9.41
C TRP A 32 -13.50 -2.44 -10.30
N ASN A 33 -13.90 -3.63 -10.74
CA ASN A 33 -13.09 -4.42 -11.68
C ASN A 33 -13.08 -3.84 -13.10
N SER A 34 -13.93 -2.85 -13.40
CA SER A 34 -13.81 -2.08 -14.65
C SER A 34 -12.67 -1.07 -14.61
N ILE A 35 -12.10 -0.80 -13.43
CA ILE A 35 -10.97 0.10 -13.28
C ILE A 35 -9.69 -0.73 -13.45
N PRO A 36 -8.85 -0.43 -14.45
CA PRO A 36 -7.59 -1.13 -14.61
C PRO A 36 -6.64 -0.84 -13.44
N ALA A 37 -5.92 -1.87 -12.99
CA ALA A 37 -4.98 -1.78 -11.88
C ALA A 37 -5.61 -1.36 -10.54
N PHE A 38 -6.91 -1.57 -10.35
CA PHE A 38 -7.64 -1.17 -9.14
C PHE A 38 -7.01 -1.75 -7.88
N TYR A 39 -6.70 -3.05 -7.87
CA TYR A 39 -6.17 -3.70 -6.67
C TYR A 39 -4.76 -3.23 -6.34
N ALA A 40 -3.93 -3.00 -7.36
CA ALA A 40 -2.59 -2.43 -7.20
C ALA A 40 -2.65 -0.99 -6.63
N ILE A 41 -3.53 -0.15 -7.18
CA ILE A 41 -3.75 1.22 -6.71
C ILE A 41 -4.28 1.18 -5.27
N TRP A 42 -5.25 0.32 -4.98
CA TRP A 42 -5.89 0.27 -3.66
C TRP A 42 -4.94 -0.27 -2.58
N GLY A 43 -4.11 -1.26 -2.91
CA GLY A 43 -3.06 -1.74 -2.02
C GLY A 43 -1.99 -0.66 -1.75
N PHE A 44 -1.59 0.09 -2.77
CA PHE A 44 -0.66 1.21 -2.61
C PHE A 44 -1.26 2.32 -1.74
N LEU A 45 -2.47 2.76 -2.07
CA LEU A 45 -3.16 3.80 -1.32
C LEU A 45 -3.40 3.40 0.13
N GLY A 46 -3.78 2.14 0.37
CA GLY A 46 -3.95 1.57 1.70
C GLY A 46 -2.65 1.59 2.51
N THR A 47 -1.52 1.20 1.89
CA THR A 47 -0.20 1.24 2.54
C THR A 47 0.19 2.66 2.90
N VAL A 48 0.04 3.60 1.95
CA VAL A 48 0.33 5.02 2.16
C VAL A 48 -0.56 5.58 3.28
N ALA A 49 -1.86 5.30 3.25
CA ALA A 49 -2.81 5.72 4.27
C ALA A 49 -2.41 5.20 5.65
N ILE A 50 -2.06 3.92 5.77
CA ILE A 50 -1.61 3.34 7.05
C ILE A 50 -0.37 4.07 7.55
N ILE A 51 0.64 4.32 6.71
CA ILE A 51 1.86 5.03 7.12
C ILE A 51 1.52 6.43 7.67
N TYR A 52 0.69 7.20 6.97
CA TYR A 52 0.34 8.55 7.39
C TYR A 52 -0.53 8.56 8.64
N ILE A 53 -1.53 7.67 8.71
CA ILE A 53 -2.40 7.53 9.89
C ILE A 53 -1.57 7.11 11.09
N SER A 54 -0.66 6.13 10.94
CA SER A 54 0.24 5.71 12.03
C SER A 54 1.15 6.84 12.50
N LYS A 55 1.70 7.66 11.59
CA LYS A 55 2.50 8.83 11.96
C LYS A 55 1.67 9.87 12.71
N TRP A 56 0.45 10.14 12.24
CA TRP A 56 -0.45 11.11 12.86
C TRP A 56 -0.89 10.65 14.26
N LEU A 57 -1.30 9.38 14.39
CA LEU A 57 -1.65 8.78 15.67
C LEU A 57 -0.46 8.74 16.63
N GLY A 58 0.74 8.44 16.13
CA GLY A 58 1.98 8.53 16.89
C GLY A 58 2.19 9.92 17.47
N LYS A 59 2.05 10.97 16.66
CA LYS A 59 2.17 12.38 17.11
C LYS A 59 1.12 12.78 18.14
N LEU A 60 -0.09 12.26 18.00
CA LEU A 60 -1.20 12.62 18.88
C LEU A 60 -1.16 11.91 20.24
N PHE A 61 -0.70 10.65 20.28
CA PHE A 61 -0.82 9.80 21.47
C PHE A 61 0.49 9.27 22.05
N ILE A 62 1.56 9.16 21.26
CA ILE A 62 2.78 8.42 21.65
C ILE A 62 3.97 9.37 21.86
N PHE A 63 4.09 10.41 21.04
CA PHE A 63 5.12 11.42 21.27
C PHE A 63 4.77 12.22 22.52
N ARG A 64 5.57 12.04 23.56
CA ARG A 64 5.52 12.80 24.81
C ARG A 64 6.34 14.07 24.64
N ASP A 65 5.89 15.16 25.25
CA ASP A 65 6.58 16.45 25.23
C ASP A 65 8.04 16.29 25.66
N GLU A 66 8.90 17.05 25.01
CA GLU A 66 10.36 16.99 25.14
C GLU A 66 10.82 17.28 26.58
N ASP A 67 10.03 18.08 27.30
CA ASP A 67 10.28 18.53 28.68
C ASP A 67 9.93 17.46 29.76
N TYR A 68 9.47 16.26 29.38
CA TYR A 68 9.04 15.23 30.36
C TYR A 68 10.20 14.69 31.24
N TYR A 69 11.44 14.78 30.78
CA TYR A 69 12.63 14.35 31.53
C TYR A 69 13.45 15.50 32.12
N ASP A 70 13.01 16.75 31.95
CA ASP A 70 13.66 17.94 32.52
C ASP A 70 13.23 18.21 33.98
N ALA A 71 12.59 17.22 34.62
CA ALA A 71 12.20 17.24 36.04
C ALA A 71 13.21 16.54 36.96
#